data_AF-A0A6N7W6G1-F1
#
_entry.id   AF-A0A6N7W6G1-F1
#
_cell.length_a   1.000
_cell.length_b   1.000
_cell.length_c   1.000
_cell.angle_alpha   90.00
_cell.angle_beta   90.00
_cell.angle_gamma   90.00
#
_symmetry.space_group_name_H-M   'P 1'
#
loop_
_entity.id
_entity.type
_entity.pdbx_description
1 polymer ?
#
loop_
_entity_poly.entity_id
_entity_poly.type
_entity_poly.pdbx_seq_one_letter_code
_entity_poly.pdbx_strand_id
1 'polypeptide(L)'
;MEKIEFCPDGGEKVEFYVLEQTRLGGCDYILVTDSMDSEEEEGEALILKDISAPEDKEAIYEIVEDERELDAVAEIFSDMLEDIDLEK
;
A
#
# COMPACT_ATOMS: atom_id res chain seq x y z
N MET A 1 -6.47 -8.42 7.67
CA MET A 1 -6.07 -7.33 6.76
C MET A 1 -7.08 -6.22 6.86
N GLU A 2 -6.61 -4.98 6.96
CA GLU A 2 -7.46 -3.78 6.91
C GLU A 2 -7.93 -3.57 5.46
N LYS A 3 -9.15 -3.05 5.29
CA LYS A 3 -9.73 -2.79 3.96
C LYS A 3 -9.85 -1.29 3.76
N ILE A 4 -9.36 -0.80 2.63
CA ILE A 4 -9.44 0.60 2.24
C ILE A 4 -10.19 0.74 0.92
N GLU A 5 -10.94 1.82 0.78
CA GLU A 5 -11.70 2.14 -0.43
C GLU A 5 -11.10 3.39 -1.07
N PHE A 6 -10.70 3.27 -2.33
CA PHE A 6 -10.21 4.37 -3.13
C PHE A 6 -11.27 4.83 -4.12
N CYS A 7 -11.31 6.14 -4.38
CA CYS A 7 -12.17 6.74 -5.38
C CYS A 7 -11.28 7.42 -6.44
N PRO A 8 -10.73 6.67 -7.41
CA PRO A 8 -9.84 7.21 -8.43
C PRO A 8 -10.60 8.23 -9.29
N ASP A 9 -10.13 9.48 -9.32
CA ASP A 9 -10.71 10.58 -10.11
C ASP A 9 -12.23 10.79 -9.94
N GLY A 10 -12.78 10.47 -8.76
CA GLY A 10 -14.23 10.56 -8.53
C GLY A 10 -15.06 9.52 -9.29
N GLY A 11 -14.42 8.48 -9.81
CA GLY A 11 -15.02 7.36 -10.51
C GLY A 11 -15.67 6.33 -9.58
N GLU A 12 -15.71 5.08 -10.04
CA GLU A 12 -16.21 3.99 -9.21
C GLU A 12 -15.23 3.69 -8.08
N LYS A 13 -15.78 3.42 -6.90
CA LYS A 13 -15.00 3.04 -5.72
C LYS A 13 -14.37 1.68 -5.95
N VAL A 14 -13.08 1.59 -5.71
CA VAL A 14 -12.31 0.35 -5.80
C VAL A 14 -11.81 0.00 -4.41
N GLU A 15 -11.92 -1.27 -4.06
CA GLU A 15 -11.57 -1.76 -2.74
C GLU A 15 -10.25 -2.51 -2.80
N PHE A 16 -9.38 -2.22 -1.83
CA PHE A 16 -8.10 -2.88 -1.66
C PHE A 16 -7.90 -3.35 -0.22
N TYR A 17 -7.02 -4.33 -0.04
CA TYR A 17 -6.58 -4.81 1.26
C TYR A 17 -5.20 -4.28 1.56
N VAL A 18 -5.04 -3.66 2.73
CA VAL A 18 -3.72 -3.20 3.21
C VAL A 18 -2.97 -4.41 3.76
N LEU A 19 -1.83 -4.69 3.13
CA LEU A 19 -0.88 -5.70 3.56
C LEU A 19 -0.02 -5.15 4.68
N GLU A 20 0.66 -4.02 4.44
CA GLU A 20 1.57 -3.37 5.38
C GLU A 20 1.57 -1.84 5.19
N GLN A 21 2.08 -1.12 6.19
CA GLN A 21 2.24 0.34 6.15
C GLN A 21 3.55 0.78 6.80
N THR A 22 4.23 1.76 6.21
CA THR A 22 5.51 2.27 6.73
C THR A 22 5.68 3.76 6.46
N ARG A 23 6.73 4.35 7.03
CA ARG A 23 7.07 5.76 6.84
C ARG A 23 8.52 5.92 6.43
N LEU A 24 8.75 6.53 5.26
CA LEU A 24 10.08 6.77 4.71
C LEU A 24 10.25 8.25 4.34
N GLY A 25 11.33 8.88 4.79
CA GLY A 25 11.60 10.29 4.46
C GLY A 25 10.54 11.28 4.97
N GLY A 26 9.70 10.86 5.92
CA GLY A 26 8.59 11.67 6.42
C GLY A 26 7.28 11.50 5.65
N CYS A 27 7.26 10.75 4.55
CA CYS A 27 6.06 10.36 3.80
C CYS A 27 5.55 8.99 4.27
N ASP A 28 4.24 8.84 4.35
CA ASP A 28 3.57 7.59 4.71
C ASP A 28 3.29 6.77 3.43
N TYR A 29 3.51 5.46 3.52
CA TYR A 29 3.35 4.52 2.42
C TYR A 29 2.53 3.33 2.87
N ILE A 30 1.72 2.79 1.95
CA ILE A 30 0.96 1.57 2.16
C ILE A 30 1.22 0.58 1.02
N LEU A 31 1.31 -0.70 1.37
CA LEU A 31 1.30 -1.80 0.42
C LEU A 31 -0.12 -2.37 0.39
N VAL A 32 -0.74 -2.39 -0.78
CA VAL A 32 -2.11 -2.88 -0.96
C VAL A 32 -2.20 -3.97 -2.01
N THR A 33 -3.24 -4.80 -1.94
CA THR A 33 -3.57 -5.83 -2.95
C THR A 33 -5.07 -5.79 -3.27
N ASP A 34 -5.43 -6.12 -4.51
CA ASP A 34 -6.83 -6.27 -4.93
C ASP A 34 -7.41 -7.66 -4.59
N SER A 35 -6.55 -8.61 -4.21
CA SER A 35 -6.95 -9.97 -3.83
C SER A 35 -6.83 -10.21 -2.32
N MET A 36 -7.81 -10.91 -1.76
CA MET A 36 -7.81 -11.30 -0.34
C MET A 36 -7.02 -12.59 -0.07
N ASP A 37 -6.63 -13.31 -1.13
CA ASP A 37 -6.00 -14.62 -1.04
C ASP A 37 -4.48 -14.50 -1.22
N SER A 38 -3.73 -14.70 -0.14
CA SER A 38 -2.26 -14.67 -0.15
C SER A 38 -1.63 -15.91 -0.80
N GLU A 39 -2.42 -16.92 -1.18
CA GLU A 39 -1.95 -18.17 -1.79
C GLU A 39 -2.09 -18.18 -3.32
N GLU A 40 -2.90 -17.29 -3.91
CA GLU A 40 -3.02 -17.16 -5.36
C GLU A 40 -2.10 -16.05 -5.87
N GLU A 41 -1.11 -16.43 -6.70
CA GLU A 41 -0.15 -15.57 -7.43
C GLU A 41 -0.81 -14.55 -8.40
N GLU A 42 -2.13 -14.33 -8.30
CA GLU A 42 -2.93 -13.56 -9.25
C GLU A 42 -3.32 -12.16 -8.75
N GLY A 43 -3.11 -11.84 -7.46
CA GLY A 43 -3.37 -10.50 -6.93
C GLY A 43 -2.26 -9.50 -7.27
N GLU A 44 -2.63 -8.31 -7.77
CA GLU A 44 -1.67 -7.25 -8.05
C GLU A 44 -1.41 -6.43 -6.79
N ALA A 45 -0.14 -6.43 -6.34
CA ALA A 45 0.30 -5.61 -5.22
C ALA A 45 0.77 -4.23 -5.71
N LEU A 46 0.28 -3.17 -5.05
CA LEU A 46 0.61 -1.79 -5.35
C LEU A 46 1.19 -1.10 -4.12
N ILE A 47 2.25 -0.32 -4.31
CA ILE A 47 2.77 0.58 -3.28
C ILE A 47 2.22 1.98 -3.55
N LEU A 48 1.51 2.51 -2.57
CA LEU A 48 0.90 3.84 -2.62
C LEU A 48 1.54 4.77 -1.58
N LYS A 49 1.71 6.03 -1.95
CA LYS A 49 2.27 7.10 -1.11
C LYS A 49 1.19 8.10 -0.75
N ASP A 50 1.11 8.47 0.52
CA ASP A 50 0.25 9.56 0.98
C ASP A 50 0.87 10.91 0.57
N ILE A 51 0.09 11.68 -0.19
CA ILE A 51 0.41 13.03 -0.64
C ILE A 51 -0.55 14.09 -0.06
N SER A 52 -1.44 13.68 0.84
CA SER A 52 -2.37 14.59 1.51
C SER A 52 -1.65 15.50 2.50
N ALA A 53 -2.24 16.68 2.73
CA ALA A 53 -1.79 17.56 3.78
C ALA A 53 -2.23 17.00 5.15
N PRO A 54 -1.46 17.26 6.23
CA PRO A 54 -1.83 16.79 7.57
C PRO A 54 -3.16 17.35 8.10
N GLU A 55 -3.70 18.40 7.45
CA GLU A 55 -5.00 18.99 7.77
C GLU A 55 -6.15 18.46 6.91
N ASP A 56 -5.86 17.66 5.88
CA ASP A 56 -6.89 17.04 5.05
C ASP A 56 -7.69 16.02 5.87
N LYS A 57 -8.99 15.95 5.58
CA LYS A 57 -9.92 15.02 6.25
C LYS A 57 -9.87 13.62 5.63
N GLU A 58 -9.38 13.54 4.40
CA GLU A 58 -9.30 12.34 3.59
C GLU A 58 -7.87 12.23 3.08
N ALA A 59 -7.26 11.06 3.22
CA ALA A 59 -5.93 10.81 2.68
C ALA A 59 -6.00 10.67 1.16
N ILE A 60 -4.97 11.18 0.48
CA ILE A 60 -4.85 11.13 -0.97
C ILE A 60 -3.60 10.32 -1.24
N TYR A 61 -3.77 9.21 -1.95
CA TYR A 61 -2.69 8.30 -2.26
C TYR A 61 -2.39 8.31 -3.74
N GLU A 62 -1.10 8.28 -4.08
CA GLU A 62 -0.60 8.13 -5.44
C GLU A 62 0.24 6.86 -5.55
N ILE A 63 0.16 6.18 -6.70
CA ILE A 63 1.02 5.03 -6.99
C ILE A 63 2.47 5.52 -7.09
N VAL A 64 3.40 4.80 -6.46
CA VAL A 64 4.82 5.14 -6.55
C VAL A 64 5.36 4.72 -7.92
N GLU A 65 5.61 5.70 -8.80
CA GLU A 65 6.13 5.47 -10.16
C GLU A 65 7.67 5.60 -10.29
N ASP A 66 8.36 6.31 -9.38
CA ASP A 66 9.84 6.40 -9.43
C ASP A 66 10.45 5.09 -8.97
N GLU A 67 11.19 4.42 -9.86
CA GLU A 67 11.79 3.10 -9.61
C GLU A 67 12.67 3.08 -8.34
N ARG A 68 13.42 4.15 -8.05
CA ARG A 68 14.31 4.17 -6.88
C ARG A 68 13.53 4.32 -5.59
N GLU A 69 12.47 5.12 -5.62
CA GLU A 69 11.53 5.23 -4.50
C GLU A 69 10.81 3.90 -4.27
N LEU A 70 10.35 3.27 -5.35
CA LEU A 70 9.69 1.97 -5.31
C LEU A 70 10.61 0.89 -4.71
N ASP A 71 11.83 0.73 -5.24
CA ASP A 71 12.82 -0.24 -4.74
C ASP A 71 13.11 -0.01 -3.24
N ALA A 72 13.32 1.25 -2.83
CA ALA A 72 13.65 1.57 -1.44
C ALA A 72 12.50 1.24 -0.47
N VAL A 73 11.26 1.50 -0.87
CA VAL A 73 10.08 1.21 -0.04
C VAL A 73 9.73 -0.29 -0.09
N ALA A 74 9.90 -0.94 -1.24
CA ALA A 74 9.67 -2.36 -1.42
C ALA A 74 10.62 -3.22 -0.56
N GLU A 75 11.89 -2.82 -0.43
CA GLU A 75 12.84 -3.50 0.48
C GLU A 75 12.35 -3.48 1.94
N ILE A 76 11.80 -2.34 2.38
CA ILE A 76 11.24 -2.19 3.74
C ILE A 76 10.00 -3.08 3.90
N PHE A 77 9.09 -3.08 2.91
CA PHE A 77 7.91 -3.93 2.97
C PHE A 77 8.25 -5.43 2.93
N SER A 78 9.27 -5.84 2.16
CA SER A 78 9.75 -7.23 2.17
C SER A 78 10.21 -7.63 3.55
N ASP A 79 11.08 -6.83 4.18
CA ASP A 79 11.60 -7.10 5.53
C ASP A 79 10.47 -7.18 6.57
N MET A 80 9.47 -6.29 6.47
CA MET A 80 8.30 -6.30 7.35
C MET A 80 7.40 -7.53 7.15
N LEU A 81 7.17 -7.95 5.90
CA LEU A 81 6.41 -9.16 5.57
C LEU A 81 7.14 -10.43 5.98
N GLU A 82 8.47 -10.44 5.91
CA GLU A 82 9.32 -11.54 6.39
C GLU A 82 9.30 -11.66 7.93
N ASP A 83 9.12 -10.57 8.66
CA ASP A 83 8.99 -10.57 10.13
C ASP A 83 7.62 -11.11 10.58
N ILE A 84 6.59 -11.00 9.72
CA ILE A 84 5.32 -11.72 9.86
C ILE A 84 5.51 -13.15 9.35
N ASP A 85 6.38 -13.91 10.03
CA ASP A 85 6.35 -15.36 9.96
C ASP A 85 4.94 -15.78 10.40
N LEU A 86 4.10 -16.11 9.42
CA LEU A 86 2.86 -16.86 9.59
C LEU A 86 3.22 -18.12 10.37
N GLU A 87 3.21 -18.03 11.71
CA GLU A 87 3.29 -19.19 12.57
C GLU A 87 2.19 -20.16 12.09
N LYS A 88 2.64 -21.28 11.53
CA LYS A 88 1.81 -22.39 11.04
C LYS A 88 0.74 -22.84 12.01
#